data_AF-A0A1N7JS04-F1
#
_entry.id   AF-A0A1N7JS04-F1
#
_cell.length_a   1.000
_cell.length_b   1.000
_cell.length_c   1.000
_cell.angle_alpha   90.00
_cell.angle_beta   90.00
_cell.angle_gamma   90.00
#
_symmetry.space_group_name_H-M   'P 1'
#
loop_
_entity.id
_entity.type
_entity.pdbx_description
1 polymer ?
#
loop_
_entity_poly.entity_id
_entity_poly.type
_entity_poly.pdbx_seq_one_letter_code
_entity_poly.pdbx_strand_id
1 'polypeptide(L)'
;MDAELLKLSTTLAGMVSKHTSQPIYDKIRKSKAKDDDEQTINELETIIIELIGEKNQILQLAQEYDEKIVAQKLKDEDIEYITENVIPLLESFAKNEGGEKAREMEDTLEQIKPLLSKETVNILQLLGFNFQKALGQPLTDLIEGMISSKNPNSGKEEVQLEIAKEQRITEYFKMINDETAYARHIGLNG
;
A
#
# COMPACT_ATOMS: atom_id res chain seq x y z
N MET A 1 -1.99 -5.77 9.15
CA MET A 1 -0.53 -5.88 8.94
C MET A 1 -0.31 -6.14 7.47
N ASP A 2 0.67 -5.46 6.87
CA ASP A 2 1.05 -5.66 5.47
C ASP A 2 1.52 -7.12 5.25
N ALA A 3 1.04 -7.76 4.18
CA ALA A 3 1.39 -9.14 3.84
C ALA A 3 2.90 -9.31 3.58
N GLU A 4 3.56 -8.27 3.08
CA GLU A 4 5.01 -8.27 2.88
C GLU A 4 5.78 -8.17 4.19
N LEU A 5 5.31 -7.36 5.15
CA LEU A 5 5.94 -7.24 6.46
C LEU A 5 5.83 -8.55 7.27
N LEU A 6 4.69 -9.24 7.17
CA LEU A 6 4.51 -10.58 7.73
C LEU A 6 5.49 -11.58 7.12
N LYS A 7 5.67 -11.56 5.80
CA LYS A 7 6.64 -12.42 5.10
C LYS A 7 8.07 -12.14 5.59
N LEU A 8 8.48 -10.88 5.68
CA LEU A 8 9.78 -10.48 6.21
C LEU A 8 9.98 -10.98 7.65
N SER A 9 8.99 -10.81 8.52
CA SER A 9 9.04 -11.30 9.91
C SER A 9 9.16 -12.83 9.99
N THR A 10 8.44 -13.58 9.14
CA THR A 10 8.54 -15.05 9.12
C THR A 10 9.90 -15.54 8.60
N THR A 11 10.46 -14.87 7.60
CA THR A 11 11.81 -15.17 7.09
C THR A 11 12.87 -14.91 8.16
N LEU A 12 12.75 -13.79 8.88
CA LEU A 12 13.66 -13.44 9.97
C LEU A 12 13.61 -14.48 11.11
N ALA A 13 12.40 -14.86 11.55
CA ALA A 13 12.22 -15.90 12.56
C ALA A 13 12.82 -17.25 12.12
N GLY A 14 12.64 -17.60 10.84
CA GLY A 14 13.25 -18.78 10.24
C GLY A 14 14.77 -18.77 10.29
N MET A 15 15.41 -17.63 9.93
CA MET A 15 16.87 -17.47 9.99
C MET A 15 17.38 -17.55 11.44
N VAL A 16 16.79 -16.79 12.38
CA VAL A 16 17.25 -16.80 13.78
C VAL A 16 17.19 -18.20 14.40
N SER A 17 16.15 -18.98 14.09
CA SER A 17 16.00 -20.34 14.63
C SER A 17 17.07 -21.33 14.13
N LYS A 18 17.52 -21.19 12.87
CA LYS A 18 18.51 -22.08 12.26
C LYS A 18 19.95 -21.76 12.65
N HIS A 19 20.21 -20.52 13.06
CA HIS A 19 21.56 -19.97 13.21
C HIS A 19 21.88 -19.52 14.64
N THR A 20 21.25 -20.14 15.64
CA THR A 20 21.69 -19.99 17.03
C THR A 20 23.12 -20.51 17.20
N SER A 21 23.83 -20.05 18.22
CA SER A 21 25.22 -20.44 18.45
C SER A 21 25.37 -21.94 18.73
N GLN A 22 24.33 -22.61 19.25
CA GLN A 22 24.38 -24.02 19.65
C GLN A 22 24.58 -24.98 18.46
N PRO A 23 23.75 -24.96 17.40
CA PRO A 23 23.94 -25.82 16.22
C PRO A 23 25.30 -25.66 15.53
N ILE A 24 25.82 -24.43 15.45
CA ILE A 24 27.15 -24.15 14.87
C ILE A 24 28.24 -24.74 15.76
N TYR A 25 28.14 -24.56 17.08
CA TYR A 25 29.10 -25.12 18.03
C TYR A 25 29.11 -26.65 18.00
N ASP A 26 27.93 -27.27 17.86
CA ASP A 26 27.79 -28.72 17.71
C ASP A 26 28.40 -29.22 16.40
N LYS A 27 28.22 -28.51 15.28
CA LYS A 27 28.89 -28.80 14.00
C LYS A 27 30.41 -28.74 14.14
N ILE A 28 30.95 -27.67 14.74
CA ILE A 28 32.39 -27.49 14.96
C ILE A 28 32.94 -28.61 15.85
N ARG A 29 32.24 -28.94 16.95
CA ARG A 29 32.67 -30.00 17.87
C ARG A 29 32.66 -31.38 17.20
N LYS A 30 31.66 -31.67 16.37
CA LYS A 30 31.59 -32.92 15.60
C LYS A 30 32.70 -33.02 14.56
N SER A 31 32.99 -31.91 13.87
CA SER A 31 34.05 -31.85 12.87
C SER A 31 35.42 -32.11 13.50
N LYS A 32 35.74 -31.41 14.60
CA LYS A 32 36.99 -31.59 15.36
C LYS A 32 37.14 -32.93 16.10
N ALA A 33 36.07 -33.72 16.21
CA ALA A 33 36.13 -35.05 16.80
C ALA A 33 36.59 -36.11 15.79
N LYS A 34 36.74 -35.74 14.50
CA LYS A 34 37.35 -36.59 13.49
C LYS A 34 38.87 -36.47 13.56
N ASP A 35 39.55 -37.60 13.54
CA ASP A 35 41.02 -37.70 13.57
C ASP A 35 41.62 -37.49 12.15
N ASP A 36 41.04 -36.55 11.39
CA ASP A 36 41.39 -36.21 10.01
C ASP A 36 41.43 -34.68 9.89
N ASP A 37 42.65 -34.13 9.94
CA ASP A 37 42.89 -32.70 9.94
C ASP A 37 42.45 -32.04 8.62
N GLU A 38 42.64 -32.72 7.48
CA GLU A 38 42.31 -32.19 6.15
C GLU A 38 40.80 -32.13 5.95
N GLN A 39 40.08 -33.18 6.38
CA GLN A 39 38.62 -33.18 6.39
C GLN A 39 38.06 -32.13 7.37
N THR A 40 38.68 -31.98 8.54
CA THR A 40 38.27 -30.98 9.54
C THR A 40 38.42 -29.56 9.01
N ILE A 41 39.53 -29.24 8.34
CA ILE A 41 39.75 -27.92 7.73
C ILE A 41 38.66 -27.61 6.68
N ASN A 42 38.40 -28.55 5.75
CA ASN A 42 37.39 -28.37 4.71
C ASN A 42 35.97 -28.15 5.29
N GLU A 43 35.62 -28.87 6.35
CA GLU A 43 34.33 -28.70 7.04
C GLU A 43 34.22 -27.35 7.74
N LEU A 44 35.29 -26.88 8.39
CA LEU A 44 35.32 -25.56 9.02
C LEU A 44 35.26 -24.43 7.99
N GLU A 45 35.94 -24.55 6.85
CA GLU A 45 35.83 -23.61 5.74
C GLU A 45 34.40 -23.55 5.19
N THR A 46 33.75 -24.70 5.05
CA THR A 46 32.34 -24.79 4.64
C THR A 46 31.44 -24.06 5.63
N ILE A 47 31.63 -24.27 6.94
CA ILE A 47 30.88 -23.57 8.00
C ILE A 47 31.12 -22.05 7.91
N ILE A 48 32.35 -21.61 7.64
CA ILE A 48 32.65 -20.18 7.48
C ILE A 48 31.94 -19.59 6.27
N ILE A 49 31.93 -20.28 5.13
CA ILE A 49 31.25 -19.84 3.91
C ILE A 49 29.74 -19.76 4.14
N GLU A 50 29.14 -20.77 4.79
CA GLU A 50 27.73 -20.78 5.19
C GLU A 50 27.40 -19.55 6.05
N LEU A 51 28.18 -19.29 7.11
CA LEU A 51 27.98 -18.16 8.01
C LEU A 51 28.12 -16.79 7.31
N ILE A 52 29.06 -16.66 6.37
CA ILE A 52 29.22 -15.43 5.57
C ILE A 52 28.01 -15.22 4.66
N GLY A 53 27.54 -16.28 3.99
CA GLY A 53 26.33 -16.22 3.16
C GLY A 53 25.10 -15.82 3.96
N GLU A 54 24.92 -16.41 5.13
CA GLU A 54 23.83 -16.13 6.06
C GLU A 54 23.87 -14.69 6.58
N LYS A 55 25.04 -14.19 6.96
CA LYS A 55 25.22 -12.79 7.35
C LYS A 55 24.74 -11.84 6.26
N ASN A 56 25.09 -12.10 5.00
CA ASN A 56 24.68 -11.25 3.89
C ASN A 56 23.16 -11.29 3.67
N GLN A 57 22.53 -12.46 3.82
CA GLN A 57 21.07 -12.58 3.75
C GLN A 57 20.36 -11.82 4.88
N ILE A 58 20.87 -11.88 6.10
CA ILE A 58 20.33 -11.11 7.24
C ILE A 58 20.49 -9.61 7.00
N LEU A 59 21.64 -9.16 6.47
CA LEU A 59 21.87 -7.75 6.14
C LEU A 59 20.89 -7.26 5.07
N GLN A 60 20.67 -8.05 4.02
CA GLN A 60 19.69 -7.73 2.99
C GLN A 60 18.27 -7.66 3.58
N LEU A 61 17.88 -8.65 4.40
CA LEU A 61 16.57 -8.68 5.04
C LEU A 61 16.36 -7.47 5.97
N ALA A 62 17.39 -7.06 6.71
CA ALA A 62 17.35 -5.89 7.57
C ALA A 62 17.19 -4.60 6.76
N GLN A 63 17.89 -4.46 5.62
CA GLN A 63 17.71 -3.33 4.71
C GLN A 63 16.29 -3.27 4.16
N GLU A 64 15.75 -4.38 3.67
CA GLU A 64 14.37 -4.45 3.17
C GLU A 64 13.35 -4.11 4.27
N TYR A 65 13.59 -4.57 5.50
CA TYR A 65 12.73 -4.26 6.65
C TYR A 65 12.79 -2.79 7.04
N ASP A 66 14.00 -2.21 7.08
CA ASP A 66 14.22 -0.79 7.35
C ASP A 66 13.59 0.08 6.26
N GLU A 67 13.76 -0.25 4.98
CA GLU A 67 13.11 0.48 3.89
C GLU A 67 11.59 0.49 4.02
N LYS A 68 10.98 -0.64 4.38
CA LYS A 68 9.53 -0.75 4.56
C LYS A 68 9.04 0.04 5.78
N ILE A 69 9.82 0.09 6.86
CA ILE A 69 9.46 0.87 8.06
C ILE A 69 9.74 2.36 7.87
N VAL A 70 10.87 2.72 7.26
CA VAL A 70 11.27 4.10 6.99
C VAL A 70 10.33 4.73 5.97
N ALA A 71 9.89 3.99 4.95
CA ALA A 71 8.86 4.47 4.01
C ALA A 71 7.53 4.83 4.70
N GLN A 72 7.27 4.29 5.89
CA GLN A 72 6.07 4.60 6.68
C GLN A 72 6.29 5.72 7.70
N LYS A 73 7.53 6.17 7.90
CA LYS A 73 7.87 7.26 8.82
C LYS A 73 8.07 8.57 8.06
N LEU A 74 7.35 9.59 8.47
CA LEU A 74 7.58 10.96 8.05
C LEU A 74 8.74 11.54 8.89
N LYS A 75 9.66 12.26 8.25
CA LYS A 75 10.67 13.05 8.97
C LYS A 75 10.02 14.32 9.52
N ASP A 76 10.56 14.87 10.60
CA ASP A 76 10.00 16.10 11.20
C ASP A 76 9.88 17.26 10.19
N GLU A 77 10.87 17.40 9.31
CA GLU A 77 10.88 18.39 8.21
C GLU A 77 9.72 18.18 7.23
N ASP A 78 9.41 16.92 6.91
CA ASP A 78 8.31 16.56 6.00
C ASP A 78 6.95 16.80 6.68
N ILE A 79 6.83 16.50 7.97
CA ILE A 79 5.62 16.75 8.77
C ILE A 79 5.32 18.26 8.81
N GLU A 80 6.36 19.06 9.05
CA GLU A 80 6.25 20.53 9.09
C GLU A 80 5.84 21.08 7.74
N TYR A 81 6.49 20.63 6.66
CA TYR A 81 6.11 21.00 5.29
C TYR A 81 4.65 20.64 4.97
N ILE A 82 4.19 19.43 5.30
CA ILE A 82 2.81 19.01 5.07
C ILE A 82 1.84 19.89 5.85
N THR A 83 2.10 20.09 7.15
CA THR A 83 1.21 20.86 8.03
C THR A 83 1.08 22.31 7.58
N GLU A 84 2.19 22.92 7.14
CA GLU A 84 2.23 24.31 6.70
C GLU A 84 1.70 24.53 5.28
N ASN A 85 1.77 23.54 4.39
CA ASN A 85 1.42 23.73 2.97
C ASN A 85 0.11 23.06 2.57
N VAL A 86 -0.21 21.88 3.11
CA VAL A 86 -1.42 21.14 2.71
C VAL A 86 -2.67 21.80 3.29
N ILE A 87 -2.62 22.29 4.52
CA ILE A 87 -3.78 22.92 5.17
C ILE A 87 -4.20 24.19 4.42
N PRO A 88 -3.31 25.16 4.12
CA PRO A 88 -3.69 26.33 3.33
C PRO A 88 -4.14 25.98 1.91
N LEU A 89 -3.57 24.94 1.32
CA LEU A 89 -3.99 24.46 0.00
C LEU A 89 -5.46 23.97 0.04
N LEU A 90 -5.81 23.13 1.01
CA LEU A 90 -7.19 22.66 1.20
C LEU A 90 -8.17 23.81 1.48
N GLU A 91 -7.78 24.76 2.33
CA GLU A 91 -8.56 25.98 2.59
C GLU A 91 -8.77 26.81 1.32
N SER A 92 -7.77 26.91 0.44
CA SER A 92 -7.87 27.60 -0.85
C SER A 92 -8.83 26.90 -1.82
N PHE A 93 -8.87 25.57 -1.79
CA PHE A 93 -9.81 24.79 -2.59
C PHE A 93 -11.25 24.95 -2.10
N ALA A 94 -11.48 24.87 -0.79
CA ALA A 94 -12.80 25.08 -0.18
C ALA A 94 -13.39 26.45 -0.57
N LYS A 95 -12.56 27.51 -0.54
CA LYS A 95 -12.97 28.88 -0.90
C LYS A 95 -13.31 29.05 -2.38
N ASN A 96 -12.71 28.24 -3.26
CA ASN A 96 -12.95 28.32 -4.70
C ASN A 96 -14.24 27.63 -5.17
N GLU A 97 -14.81 26.69 -4.40
CA GLU A 97 -16.08 26.04 -4.77
C GLU A 97 -17.30 26.97 -4.57
N GLY A 98 -17.25 27.88 -3.61
CA GLY A 98 -18.32 28.84 -3.30
C GLY A 98 -19.62 28.20 -2.79
N GLY A 99 -20.49 29.00 -2.15
CA GLY A 99 -21.82 28.55 -1.69
C GLY A 99 -21.81 27.76 -0.38
N GLU A 100 -22.88 26.98 -0.14
CA GLU A 100 -23.12 26.24 1.12
C GLU A 100 -22.11 25.10 1.33
N LYS A 101 -21.71 24.42 0.25
CA LYS A 101 -20.68 23.36 0.27
C LYS A 101 -19.30 23.87 0.70
N ALA A 102 -18.95 25.09 0.31
CA ALA A 102 -17.68 25.70 0.73
C ALA A 102 -17.63 25.90 2.26
N ARG A 103 -18.76 26.26 2.89
CA ARG A 103 -18.85 26.43 4.34
C ARG A 103 -18.79 25.10 5.09
N GLU A 104 -19.49 24.08 4.61
CA GLU A 104 -19.40 22.73 5.20
C GLU A 104 -17.98 22.16 5.11
N MET A 105 -17.29 22.40 3.98
CA MET A 105 -15.90 22.00 3.81
C MET A 105 -14.97 22.79 4.75
N GLU A 106 -15.18 24.09 4.92
CA GLU A 106 -14.39 24.95 5.83
C GLU A 106 -14.56 24.51 7.30
N ASP A 107 -15.79 24.25 7.74
CA ASP A 107 -16.09 23.73 9.09
C ASP A 107 -15.44 22.36 9.33
N THR A 108 -15.47 21.48 8.31
CA THR A 108 -14.83 20.16 8.39
C THR A 108 -13.31 20.29 8.47
N LEU A 109 -12.72 21.21 7.69
CA LEU A 109 -11.29 21.51 7.73
C LEU A 109 -10.85 22.03 9.10
N GLU A 110 -11.63 22.91 9.73
CA GLU A 110 -11.36 23.41 11.08
C GLU A 110 -11.34 22.29 12.12
N GLN A 111 -12.22 21.29 12.00
CA GLN A 111 -12.29 20.15 12.92
C GLN A 111 -11.12 19.17 12.77
N ILE A 112 -10.61 18.99 11.55
CA ILE A 112 -9.48 18.06 11.29
C ILE A 112 -8.11 18.73 11.45
N LYS A 113 -8.03 20.07 11.41
CA LYS A 113 -6.78 20.84 11.53
C LYS A 113 -5.94 20.46 12.77
N PRO A 114 -6.52 20.26 13.97
CA PRO A 114 -5.75 19.81 15.14
C PRO A 114 -5.17 18.40 14.97
N LEU A 115 -5.85 17.52 14.23
CA LEU A 115 -5.42 16.15 13.98
C LEU A 115 -4.22 16.08 13.03
N LEU A 116 -4.02 17.13 12.24
CA LEU A 116 -2.89 17.28 11.32
C LEU A 116 -1.72 18.08 11.94
N SER A 117 -1.77 18.39 13.25
CA SER A 117 -0.65 19.04 13.95
C SER A 117 0.59 18.14 14.01
N LYS A 118 1.77 18.77 14.05
CA LYS A 118 3.06 18.08 14.17
C LYS A 118 3.08 17.12 15.36
N GLU A 119 2.57 17.56 16.50
CA GLU A 119 2.48 16.77 17.72
C GLU A 119 1.59 15.53 17.53
N THR A 120 0.43 15.69 16.89
CA THR A 120 -0.50 14.57 16.66
C THR A 120 0.06 13.56 15.67
N VAL A 121 0.66 14.04 14.57
CA VAL A 121 1.33 13.18 13.58
C VAL A 121 2.47 12.39 14.24
N ASN A 122 3.27 13.03 15.09
CA ASN A 122 4.34 12.37 15.82
C ASN A 122 3.82 11.30 16.81
N ILE A 123 2.75 11.58 17.54
CA ILE A 123 2.12 10.60 18.43
C ILE A 123 1.60 9.40 17.62
N LEU A 124 0.88 9.64 16.53
CA LEU A 124 0.36 8.59 15.66
C LEU A 124 1.50 7.76 15.03
N GLN A 125 2.61 8.39 14.63
CA GLN A 125 3.79 7.70 14.14
C GLN A 125 4.40 6.77 15.18
N LEU A 126 4.49 7.19 16.45
CA LEU A 126 4.97 6.36 17.55
C LEU A 126 4.05 5.16 17.84
N LEU A 127 2.75 5.33 17.60
CA LEU A 127 1.75 4.26 17.71
C LEU A 127 1.74 3.31 16.49
N GLY A 128 2.58 3.57 15.48
CA GLY A 128 2.68 2.74 14.28
C GLY A 128 1.58 3.00 13.25
N PHE A 129 1.03 4.22 13.23
CA PHE A 129 0.03 4.62 12.24
C PHE A 129 0.63 4.67 10.82
N ASN A 130 -0.06 4.06 9.85
CA ASN A 130 0.38 4.04 8.46
C ASN A 130 -0.20 5.24 7.69
N PHE A 131 0.57 6.32 7.58
CA PHE A 131 0.14 7.57 6.93
C PHE A 131 -0.04 7.45 5.42
N GLN A 132 0.75 6.62 4.75
CA GLN A 132 0.61 6.41 3.31
C GLN A 132 -0.78 5.87 2.96
N LYS A 133 -1.25 4.88 3.72
CA LYS A 133 -2.58 4.29 3.52
C LYS A 133 -3.70 5.19 4.03
N ALA A 134 -3.52 5.80 5.21
CA ALA A 134 -4.61 6.51 5.88
C ALA A 134 -4.81 7.95 5.40
N LEU A 135 -3.78 8.62 4.90
CA LEU A 135 -3.84 9.99 4.36
C LEU A 135 -3.43 10.06 2.89
N GLY A 136 -2.32 9.42 2.52
CA GLY A 136 -1.77 9.51 1.15
C GLY A 136 -2.73 9.00 0.08
N GLN A 137 -3.29 7.80 0.27
CA GLN A 137 -4.23 7.21 -0.69
C GLN A 137 -5.54 8.01 -0.80
N PRO A 138 -6.25 8.36 0.30
CA PRO A 138 -7.43 9.22 0.20
C PRO A 138 -7.19 10.57 -0.47
N LEU A 139 -6.04 11.22 -0.22
CA LEU A 139 -5.70 12.48 -0.87
C LEU A 139 -5.43 12.29 -2.37
N THR A 140 -4.80 11.17 -2.75
CA THR A 140 -4.56 10.83 -4.15
C THR A 140 -5.88 10.60 -4.89
N ASP A 141 -6.77 9.79 -4.31
CA ASP A 141 -8.10 9.50 -4.88
C ASP A 141 -8.94 10.78 -5.02
N LEU A 142 -8.86 11.68 -4.03
CA LEU A 142 -9.53 12.98 -4.06
C LEU A 142 -9.02 13.86 -5.20
N ILE A 143 -7.71 13.99 -5.34
CA ILE A 143 -7.08 14.79 -6.40
C ILE A 143 -7.38 14.18 -7.78
N GLU A 144 -7.31 12.86 -7.91
CA GLU A 144 -7.66 12.14 -9.14
C GLU A 144 -9.11 12.41 -9.54
N GLY A 145 -10.05 12.33 -8.59
CA GLY A 145 -11.45 12.66 -8.81
C GLY A 145 -11.66 14.12 -9.23
N MET A 146 -10.97 15.05 -8.58
CA MET A 146 -11.04 16.48 -8.95
C MET A 146 -10.48 16.74 -10.34
N ILE A 147 -9.32 16.17 -10.69
CA ILE A 147 -8.72 16.32 -12.02
C ILE A 147 -9.66 15.72 -13.08
N SER A 148 -10.22 14.54 -12.82
CA SER A 148 -11.15 13.85 -13.72
C SER A 148 -12.44 14.65 -13.94
N SER A 149 -12.97 15.30 -12.89
CA SER A 149 -14.16 16.16 -12.99
C SER A 149 -13.92 17.43 -13.83
N LYS A 150 -12.67 17.89 -13.91
CA LYS A 150 -12.27 19.07 -14.72
C LYS A 150 -11.80 18.68 -16.12
N ASN A 151 -11.66 17.39 -16.43
CA ASN A 151 -11.31 16.92 -17.76
C ASN A 151 -12.51 17.08 -18.71
N PRO A 152 -12.44 17.89 -19.77
CA PRO A 152 -13.56 18.09 -20.69
C PRO A 152 -13.99 16.82 -21.46
N ASN A 153 -13.21 15.74 -21.41
CA ASN A 153 -13.56 14.46 -22.01
C ASN A 153 -14.31 13.50 -21.07
N SER A 154 -14.30 13.69 -19.74
CA SER A 154 -15.02 12.79 -18.82
C SER A 154 -16.54 12.85 -19.00
N GLY A 155 -17.08 14.05 -19.24
CA GLY A 155 -18.49 14.22 -19.59
C GLY A 155 -18.90 13.56 -20.92
N LYS A 156 -17.96 13.35 -21.86
CA LYS A 156 -18.27 12.65 -23.12
C LYS A 156 -18.40 11.15 -22.93
N GLU A 157 -17.67 10.56 -21.99
CA GLU A 157 -17.75 9.13 -21.69
C GLU A 157 -19.02 8.81 -20.90
N GLU A 158 -19.41 9.66 -19.94
CA GLU A 158 -20.69 9.54 -19.24
C GLU A 158 -21.88 9.70 -20.18
N VAL A 159 -21.86 10.71 -21.05
CA VAL A 159 -22.92 10.91 -22.06
C VAL A 159 -22.97 9.74 -23.05
N GLN A 160 -21.82 9.18 -23.46
CA GLN A 160 -21.80 7.99 -24.31
C GLN A 160 -22.36 6.74 -23.60
N LEU A 161 -22.05 6.55 -22.32
CA LEU A 161 -22.58 5.47 -21.51
C LEU A 161 -24.11 5.60 -21.36
N GLU A 162 -24.61 6.81 -21.15
CA GLU A 162 -26.04 7.09 -21.05
C GLU A 162 -26.76 6.87 -22.40
N ILE A 163 -26.18 7.35 -23.51
CA ILE A 163 -26.67 7.06 -24.87
C ILE A 163 -26.71 5.55 -25.13
N ALA A 164 -25.67 4.80 -24.75
CA ALA A 164 -25.63 3.36 -24.94
C ALA A 164 -26.71 2.61 -24.13
N LYS A 165 -26.99 3.08 -22.90
CA LYS A 165 -28.09 2.54 -22.07
C LYS A 165 -29.46 2.80 -22.72
N GLU A 166 -29.71 4.02 -23.19
CA GLU A 166 -30.96 4.38 -23.86
C GLU A 166 -31.14 3.65 -25.20
N GLN A 167 -30.06 3.47 -25.97
CA GLN A 167 -30.07 2.65 -27.18
C GLN A 167 -30.43 1.20 -26.86
N ARG A 168 -29.85 0.61 -25.81
CA ARG A 168 -30.19 -0.76 -25.37
C ARG A 168 -31.67 -0.89 -25.03
N ILE A 169 -32.25 0.10 -24.34
CA ILE A 169 -33.68 0.14 -24.00
C ILE A 169 -34.52 0.21 -25.28
N THR A 170 -34.14 1.07 -26.23
CA THR A 170 -34.83 1.21 -27.51
C THR A 170 -34.81 -0.09 -28.31
N GLU A 171 -33.66 -0.76 -28.40
CA GLU A 171 -33.54 -2.05 -29.10
C GLU A 171 -34.34 -3.15 -28.39
N TYR A 172 -34.40 -3.15 -27.06
CA TYR A 172 -35.25 -4.06 -26.30
C TYR A 172 -36.74 -3.86 -26.59
N PHE A 173 -37.22 -2.60 -26.66
CA PHE A 173 -38.60 -2.32 -27.05
C PHE A 173 -38.91 -2.70 -28.50
N LYS A 174 -37.97 -2.52 -29.43
CA LYS A 174 -38.09 -3.01 -30.80
C LYS A 174 -38.20 -4.54 -30.84
N MET A 175 -37.39 -5.24 -30.05
CA MET A 175 -37.42 -6.70 -29.94
C MET A 175 -38.76 -7.21 -29.37
N ILE A 176 -39.34 -6.53 -28.38
CA ILE A 176 -40.66 -6.89 -27.83
C ILE A 176 -41.78 -6.71 -28.88
N ASN A 177 -41.68 -5.66 -29.70
CA ASN A 177 -42.67 -5.39 -30.74
C ASN A 177 -42.56 -6.33 -31.95
N ASP A 178 -41.45 -7.06 -32.11
CA ASP A 178 -41.30 -8.15 -33.07
C ASP A 178 -41.60 -9.49 -32.38
N GLU A 179 -42.80 -10.02 -32.65
CA GLU A 179 -43.31 -11.26 -32.07
C GLU A 179 -42.37 -12.47 -32.30
N THR A 180 -41.67 -12.50 -33.43
CA THR A 180 -40.70 -13.59 -33.73
C THR A 180 -39.38 -13.41 -32.99
N ALA A 181 -38.91 -12.17 -32.82
CA ALA A 181 -37.70 -11.88 -32.07
C ALA A 181 -37.90 -12.10 -30.57
N TYR A 182 -39.05 -11.69 -30.03
CA TYR A 182 -39.42 -11.92 -28.65
C TYR A 182 -39.54 -13.41 -28.32
N ALA A 183 -40.20 -14.20 -29.19
CA ALA A 183 -40.31 -15.65 -29.00
C ALA A 183 -38.94 -16.35 -28.97
N ARG A 184 -37.99 -15.93 -29.82
CA ARG A 184 -36.60 -16.43 -29.80
C ARG A 184 -35.87 -16.03 -28.52
N HIS A 185 -36.06 -14.80 -28.03
CA HIS A 185 -35.42 -14.32 -26.79
C HIS A 185 -35.91 -15.08 -25.55
N ILE A 186 -37.21 -15.35 -25.45
CA ILE A 186 -37.79 -16.13 -24.35
C ILE A 186 -37.31 -17.59 -24.41
N GLY A 187 -37.19 -18.19 -25.60
CA GLY A 187 -36.69 -19.56 -25.76
C GLY A 187 -35.19 -19.76 -25.50
N LEU A 188 -34.39 -18.68 -25.43
CA LEU A 188 -32.96 -18.73 -25.10
C LEU A 188 -32.66 -18.50 -23.62
N ASN A 189 -33.59 -17.86 -22.89
CA ASN A 189 -33.43 -17.46 -21.49
C ASN A 189 -34.34 -18.26 -20.52
N GLY A 190 -35.04 -19.27 -21.01
CA GLY A 190 -35.81 -20.25 -20.23
C GLY A 190 -35.17 -21.63 -20.28
#